data_AF-A0A7L4NW99-F1
#
_entry.id   AF-A0A7L4NW99-F1
#
_cell.length_a   1.000
_cell.length_b   1.000
_cell.length_c   1.000
_cell.angle_alpha   90.00
_cell.angle_beta   90.00
_cell.angle_gamma   90.00
#
_symmetry.space_group_name_H-M   'P 1'
#
loop_
_entity.id
_entity.type
_entity.pdbx_description
1 polymer ?
#
loop_
_entity_poly.entity_id
_entity_poly.type
_entity_poly.pdbx_seq_one_letter_code
_entity_poly.pdbx_strand_id
1 'polypeptide(L)'
;MLLEINLFNLSNVPFTLFLLVLFSALITSIANIFLLGGMLYIYLERYRKVKSKFTTTLVLFTVLFLVQNIIFSIYYIFNLPQNIINAVMPLVFLGLEFVALALLLKITRS
;
A
#
# COMPACT_ATOMS: atom_id res chain seq x y z
N MET A 1 9.92 -33.93 1.52
CA MET A 1 10.75 -33.81 2.74
C MET A 1 11.17 -32.37 3.10
N LEU A 2 11.13 -31.38 2.18
CA LEU A 2 11.36 -29.96 2.54
C LEU A 2 10.09 -29.18 2.96
N LEU A 3 8.91 -29.75 2.74
CA LEU A 3 7.62 -29.08 2.98
C LEU A 3 7.10 -29.22 4.42
N GLU A 4 7.63 -30.16 5.20
CA GLU A 4 7.20 -30.43 6.58
C GLU A 4 7.93 -29.56 7.62
N ILE A 5 9.07 -28.97 7.27
CA ILE A 5 9.94 -28.23 8.21
C ILE A 5 9.35 -26.86 8.59
N ASN A 6 8.38 -26.32 7.83
CA ASN A 6 7.82 -24.99 8.08
C ASN A 6 6.48 -24.96 8.84
N LEU A 7 5.80 -26.10 9.01
CA LEU A 7 4.54 -26.16 9.75
C LEU A 7 4.75 -26.18 11.28
N PHE A 8 5.88 -26.72 11.75
CA PHE A 8 6.18 -26.82 13.18
C PHE A 8 6.59 -25.48 13.81
N ASN A 9 7.27 -24.60 13.06
CA ASN A 9 7.62 -23.26 13.54
C ASN A 9 6.45 -22.25 13.49
N LEU A 10 5.40 -22.53 12.70
CA LEU A 10 4.17 -21.72 12.73
C LEU A 10 3.36 -21.95 14.01
N SER A 11 3.54 -23.09 14.69
CA SER A 11 2.88 -23.42 15.94
C SER A 11 3.32 -22.53 17.12
N ASN A 12 4.47 -21.87 17.01
CA ASN A 12 5.04 -21.01 18.06
C ASN A 12 4.83 -19.51 17.80
N VAL A 13 4.19 -19.15 16.69
CA VAL A 13 3.82 -17.74 16.45
C VAL A 13 2.60 -17.45 17.32
N PRO A 14 2.69 -16.55 18.31
CA PRO A 14 1.54 -16.20 19.12
C PRO A 14 0.42 -15.74 18.20
N PHE A 15 -0.79 -16.22 18.45
CA PHE A 15 -1.99 -15.96 17.64
C PHE A 15 -2.20 -14.46 17.33
N THR A 16 -1.77 -13.59 18.23
CA THR A 16 -1.76 -12.14 18.06
C THR A 16 -0.86 -11.65 16.93
N LEU A 17 0.36 -12.20 16.77
CA LEU A 17 1.26 -11.86 15.66
C LEU A 17 0.72 -12.38 14.33
N PHE A 18 0.10 -13.56 14.32
CA PHE A 18 -0.55 -14.11 13.12
C PHE A 18 -1.68 -13.20 12.63
N LEU A 19 -2.57 -12.77 13.53
CA LEU A 19 -3.63 -11.81 13.20
C LEU A 19 -3.05 -10.47 12.71
N LEU A 20 -2.00 -9.97 13.35
CA LEU A 20 -1.39 -8.69 12.98
C LEU A 20 -0.85 -8.70 11.54
N VAL A 21 -0.24 -9.79 11.09
CA VAL A 21 0.26 -9.95 9.72
C VAL A 21 -0.88 -10.05 8.69
N LEU A 22 -2.01 -10.64 9.06
CA LEU A 22 -3.18 -10.73 8.17
C LEU A 22 -3.84 -9.38 7.95
N PHE A 23 -3.96 -8.58 9.01
CA PHE A 23 -4.55 -7.24 8.94
C PHE A 23 -3.57 -6.17 8.45
N SER A 24 -2.25 -6.42 8.47
CA SER A 24 -1.26 -5.41 8.10
C SER A 24 -1.42 -4.93 6.65
N ALA A 25 -1.73 -5.83 5.70
CA ALA A 25 -1.95 -5.45 4.30
C ALA A 25 -3.13 -4.48 4.15
N LEU A 26 -4.22 -4.72 4.87
CA LEU A 26 -5.40 -3.85 4.88
C LEU A 26 -5.07 -2.50 5.53
N ILE A 27 -4.37 -2.50 6.67
CA ILE A 27 -3.94 -1.27 7.37
C ILE A 27 -3.03 -0.43 6.46
N THR A 28 -2.06 -1.06 5.80
CA THR A 28 -1.16 -0.38 4.86
C THR A 28 -1.92 0.19 3.67
N SER A 29 -2.86 -0.57 3.09
CA SER A 29 -3.69 -0.08 1.98
C SER A 29 -4.51 1.15 2.37
N ILE A 30 -5.10 1.16 3.57
CA ILE A 30 -5.84 2.32 4.09
C ILE A 30 -4.91 3.52 4.31
N ALA A 31 -3.74 3.30 4.93
CA ALA A 31 -2.75 4.35 5.13
C ALA A 31 -2.29 4.98 3.80
N ASN A 32 -2.08 4.16 2.77
CA ASN A 32 -1.75 4.63 1.42
C ASN A 32 -2.84 5.52 0.83
N ILE A 33 -4.12 5.18 0.99
CA ILE A 33 -5.25 5.99 0.50
C ILE A 33 -5.21 7.39 1.13
N PHE A 34 -5.02 7.49 2.44
CA PHE A 34 -4.94 8.80 3.11
C PHE A 34 -3.74 9.62 2.62
N LEU A 35 -2.58 8.98 2.46
CA LEU A 35 -1.37 9.66 2.01
C LEU A 35 -1.49 10.14 0.56
N LEU A 36 -2.00 9.28 -0.32
CA LEU A 36 -2.31 9.60 -1.71
C LEU A 36 -3.35 10.72 -1.83
N GLY A 37 -4.39 10.71 -0.99
CA GLY A 37 -5.38 11.79 -0.92
C GLY A 37 -4.74 13.14 -0.60
N GLY A 38 -3.83 13.17 0.39
CA GLY A 38 -3.06 14.36 0.73
C GLY A 38 -2.14 14.84 -0.41
N MET A 39 -1.46 13.91 -1.08
CA MET A 39 -0.64 14.21 -2.27
C MET A 39 -1.47 14.82 -3.39
N LEU A 40 -2.62 14.22 -3.68
CA LEU A 40 -3.52 14.62 -4.76
C LEU A 40 -4.02 16.05 -4.53
N TYR A 41 -4.35 16.41 -3.28
CA TYR A 41 -4.70 17.78 -2.92
C TYR A 41 -3.58 18.78 -3.24
N ILE A 42 -2.34 18.49 -2.80
CA ILE A 42 -1.18 19.36 -3.04
C ILE A 42 -0.89 19.48 -4.54
N TYR A 43 -0.98 18.36 -5.28
CA TYR A 43 -0.70 18.31 -6.71
C TYR A 43 -1.77 19.03 -7.53
N LEU A 44 -3.04 18.93 -7.16
CA LEU A 44 -4.13 19.70 -7.77
C LEU A 44 -3.95 21.20 -7.55
N GLU A 45 -3.56 21.62 -6.35
CA GLU A 45 -3.32 23.03 -6.05
C GLU A 45 -2.18 23.61 -6.91
N ARG A 46 -1.08 22.85 -7.06
CA ARG A 46 0.04 23.24 -7.93
C ARG A 46 -0.32 23.20 -9.42
N TYR A 47 -1.09 22.21 -9.85
CA TYR A 47 -1.55 22.11 -11.24
C TYR A 47 -2.37 23.34 -11.67
N ARG A 48 -3.18 23.89 -10.76
CA ARG A 48 -3.93 25.12 -11.01
C ARG A 48 -3.03 26.36 -11.17
N LYS A 49 -1.86 26.39 -10.51
CA LYS A 49 -0.93 27.53 -10.52
C LYS A 49 0.11 27.43 -11.66
N VAL A 50 0.59 26.23 -11.95
CA VAL A 50 1.63 25.95 -12.95
C VAL A 50 1.17 24.78 -13.81
N LYS A 51 0.57 25.06 -14.96
CA LYS A 51 0.09 24.06 -15.94
C LYS A 51 1.26 23.39 -16.67
N SER A 52 2.12 22.69 -15.95
CA SER A 52 3.22 21.91 -16.53
C SER A 52 2.75 20.50 -16.87
N LYS A 53 3.21 19.96 -18.00
CA LYS A 53 3.01 18.56 -18.39
C LYS A 53 3.51 17.60 -17.29
N PHE A 54 4.56 17.98 -16.56
CA PHE A 54 5.11 17.21 -15.44
C PHE A 54 4.12 17.05 -14.28
N THR A 55 3.47 18.14 -13.84
CA THR A 55 2.51 18.11 -12.75
C THR A 55 1.25 17.33 -13.12
N THR A 56 0.85 17.38 -14.38
CA THR A 56 -0.29 16.59 -14.90
C THR A 56 -0.05 15.10 -14.75
N THR A 57 1.13 14.63 -15.15
CA THR A 57 1.53 13.21 -15.02
C THR A 57 1.58 12.78 -13.56
N LEU A 58 2.09 13.63 -12.65
CA LEU A 58 2.10 13.36 -11.21
C LEU A 58 0.69 13.18 -10.64
N VAL A 59 -0.25 14.06 -11.01
CA VAL A 59 -1.65 13.95 -10.59
C VAL A 59 -2.25 12.64 -11.10
N LEU A 60 -2.04 12.32 -12.38
CA LEU A 60 -2.59 11.12 -13.00
C LEU A 60 -2.02 9.83 -12.37
N PHE A 61 -0.71 9.81 -12.09
CA PHE A 61 -0.06 8.73 -11.36
C PHE A 61 -0.66 8.57 -9.95
N THR A 62 -0.79 9.66 -9.20
CA THR A 62 -1.38 9.66 -7.85
C THR A 62 -2.82 9.13 -7.86
N VAL A 63 -3.64 9.54 -8.84
CA VAL A 63 -5.02 9.05 -9.00
C VAL A 63 -5.06 7.56 -9.30
N LEU A 64 -4.19 7.06 -10.19
CA LEU A 64 -4.12 5.63 -10.52
C LEU A 64 -3.80 4.78 -9.28
N PHE A 65 -2.79 5.17 -8.51
CA PHE A 65 -2.45 4.48 -7.27
C PHE A 65 -3.54 4.61 -6.21
N LEU A 66 -4.24 5.75 -6.14
CA LEU A 66 -5.37 5.91 -5.22
C LEU A 66 -6.49 4.93 -5.54
N VAL A 67 -6.87 4.82 -6.81
CA VAL A 67 -7.89 3.85 -7.27
C VAL A 67 -7.43 2.42 -6.99
N GLN A 68 -6.16 2.10 -7.26
CA GLN A 68 -5.58 0.80 -6.98
C GLN A 68 -5.66 0.44 -5.48
N ASN A 69 -5.25 1.33 -4.57
CA ASN A 69 -5.32 1.08 -3.13
C ASN A 69 -6.78 0.97 -2.63
N ILE A 70 -7.73 1.70 -3.23
CA ILE A 70 -9.16 1.53 -2.92
C ILE A 70 -9.63 0.13 -3.31
N ILE A 71 -9.29 -0.33 -4.53
CA ILE A 71 -9.65 -1.67 -5.01
C ILE A 71 -9.03 -2.75 -4.11
N PHE A 72 -7.75 -2.63 -3.74
CA PHE A 72 -7.10 -3.57 -2.83
C PHE A 72 -7.72 -3.54 -1.44
N SER A 73 -8.02 -2.36 -0.89
CA SER A 73 -8.65 -2.24 0.42
C SER A 73 -10.04 -2.90 0.43
N ILE A 74 -10.84 -2.71 -0.62
CA ILE A 74 -12.13 -3.39 -0.79
C ILE A 74 -11.93 -4.89 -0.90
N TYR A 75 -10.97 -5.33 -1.73
CA TYR A 75 -10.67 -6.75 -1.90
C TYR A 75 -10.30 -7.43 -0.58
N TYR A 76 -9.44 -6.81 0.23
CA TYR A 76 -9.01 -7.37 1.52
C TYR A 76 -10.09 -7.34 2.60
N ILE A 77 -11.11 -6.48 2.49
CA ILE A 77 -12.29 -6.54 3.37
C ILE A 77 -13.09 -7.82 3.11
N PHE A 78 -13.26 -8.22 1.85
CA PHE A 78 -14.05 -9.39 1.47
C PHE A 78 -13.25 -10.70 1.39
N ASN A 79 -11.95 -10.60 1.13
CA ASN A 79 -11.05 -11.74 0.94
C ASN A 79 -9.79 -11.57 1.80
N LEU A 80 -9.89 -11.90 3.09
CA LEU A 80 -8.70 -11.95 3.92
C LEU A 80 -7.78 -13.10 3.48
N PRO A 81 -6.46 -12.89 3.48
CA PRO A 81 -5.52 -13.96 3.17
C PRO A 81 -5.69 -15.12 4.17
N GLN A 82 -5.79 -16.35 3.68
CA GLN A 82 -5.88 -17.53 4.55
C GLN A 82 -4.51 -17.95 5.09
N ASN A 83 -3.42 -17.58 4.39
CA ASN A 83 -2.04 -17.95 4.72
C ASN A 83 -1.13 -16.72 4.76
N ILE A 84 -0.12 -16.73 5.64
CA ILE A 84 0.91 -15.68 5.73
C ILE A 84 1.61 -15.46 4.39
N ILE A 85 1.93 -16.52 3.65
CA ILE A 85 2.60 -16.42 2.35
C ILE A 85 1.79 -15.58 1.36
N ASN A 86 0.46 -15.72 1.38
CA ASN A 86 -0.45 -14.94 0.54
C ASN A 86 -0.66 -13.51 1.05
N ALA A 87 -0.34 -13.22 2.32
CA ALA A 87 -0.40 -11.88 2.90
C ALA A 87 0.90 -11.09 2.68
N VAL A 88 2.05 -11.76 2.64
CA VAL A 88 3.38 -11.12 2.51
C VAL A 88 3.59 -10.50 1.13
N MET A 89 3.25 -11.21 0.05
CA MET A 89 3.50 -10.73 -1.31
C MET A 89 2.77 -9.40 -1.61
N PRO A 90 1.49 -9.24 -1.26
CA PRO A 90 0.81 -7.95 -1.38
C PRO A 90 1.32 -6.89 -0.41
N LEU A 91 1.70 -7.27 0.81
CA LEU A 91 2.24 -6.33 1.80
C LEU A 91 3.55 -5.70 1.31
N VAL A 92 4.45 -6.51 0.74
CA VAL A 92 5.71 -6.00 0.16
C VAL A 92 5.43 -5.07 -1.01
N PHE A 93 4.48 -5.43 -1.88
CA PHE A 93 4.11 -4.58 -3.01
C PHE A 93 3.53 -3.23 -2.55
N LEU A 94 2.53 -3.24 -1.65
CA LEU A 94 1.91 -2.03 -1.09
C LEU A 94 2.90 -1.20 -0.26
N GLY A 95 3.84 -1.85 0.43
CA GLY A 95 4.88 -1.19 1.21
C GLY A 95 5.92 -0.50 0.33
N LEU A 96 6.37 -1.14 -0.76
CA LEU A 96 7.27 -0.52 -1.74
C LEU A 96 6.59 0.67 -2.43
N GLU A 97 5.30 0.54 -2.73
CA GLU A 97 4.49 1.61 -3.30
C GLU A 97 4.44 2.83 -2.36
N PHE A 98 4.19 2.61 -1.06
CA PHE A 98 4.22 3.67 -0.05
C PHE A 98 5.56 4.39 -0.01
N VAL A 99 6.67 3.65 -0.01
CA VAL A 99 8.03 4.22 0.00
C VAL A 99 8.28 5.03 -1.27
N ALA A 100 7.89 4.51 -2.43
CA ALA A 100 8.02 5.22 -3.70
C ALA A 100 7.24 6.53 -3.70
N LEU A 101 5.99 6.51 -3.24
CA LEU A 101 5.14 7.69 -3.11
C LEU A 101 5.72 8.71 -2.12
N ALA A 102 6.20 8.26 -0.97
CA ALA A 102 6.82 9.12 0.05
C ALA A 102 8.09 9.81 -0.48
N LEU A 103 8.94 9.11 -1.23
CA LEU A 103 10.12 9.69 -1.87
C LEU A 103 9.75 10.72 -2.94
N LEU A 104 8.73 10.42 -3.75
CA LEU A 104 8.23 11.32 -4.79
C LEU A 104 7.67 12.62 -4.19
N LEU A 105 6.98 12.51 -3.05
CA LEU A 105 6.49 13.64 -2.25
C LEU A 105 7.64 14.51 -1.74
N LYS A 106 8.69 13.87 -1.18
CA LYS A 106 9.89 14.55 -0.66
C LYS A 106 10.56 15.39 -1.76
N ILE A 107 10.72 14.82 -2.95
CA ILE A 107 11.34 15.51 -4.10
C ILE A 107 10.45 16.67 -4.57
N THR A 108 9.12 16.50 -4.59
CA THR A 108 8.20 17.56 -5.07
C THR A 108 8.13 18.78 -4.13
N ARG A 109 8.45 18.59 -2.84
CA ARG A 109 8.43 19.67 -1.84
C ARG A 109 9.77 20.42 -1.73
N SER A 110 10.86 19.86 -2.26
CA SER A 110 12.20 20.47 -2.29
C SER A 110 12.36 21.45 -3.45
#